data_AF-A0A8S2LUP0-F1
#
_entry.id   AF-A0A8S2LUP0-F1
#
_cell.length_a   1.000
_cell.length_b   1.000
_cell.length_c   1.000
_cell.angle_alpha   90.00
_cell.angle_beta   90.00
_cell.angle_gamma   90.00
#
_symmetry.space_group_name_H-M   'P 1'
#
loop_
_entity.id
_entity.type
_entity.pdbx_description
1 polymer ?
#
loop_
_entity_poly.entity_id
_entity_poly.type
_entity_poly.pdbx_seq_one_letter_code
_entity_poly.pdbx_strand_id
1 'polypeptide(L)'
;MDMKTFEDSKFVLHRTKFFILITLQIPAIIISLLIFAFFIKHRTTLNALQNQALLILLIVTFVELVADLPMPINYYYLGYVSPATPSYCNWWTFFEYSIHLISELLMATISIQRHALIFSPNIFQSR
;
A
#
# COMPACT_ATOMS: atom_id res chain seq x y z
N MET A 1 -4.37 19.30 -34.72
CA MET A 1 -4.77 18.46 -33.58
C MET A 1 -5.50 19.38 -32.62
N ASP A 2 -6.83 19.29 -32.61
CA ASP A 2 -7.70 20.32 -32.05
C ASP A 2 -7.79 20.26 -30.53
N MET A 3 -7.90 21.43 -29.89
CA MET A 3 -7.96 21.56 -28.43
C MET A 3 -9.10 20.73 -27.79
N LYS A 4 -10.23 20.59 -28.51
CA LYS A 4 -11.36 19.74 -28.11
C LYS A 4 -11.03 18.26 -28.00
N THR A 5 -10.27 17.71 -28.96
CA THR A 5 -9.91 16.29 -28.95
C THR A 5 -8.94 15.95 -27.81
N PHE A 6 -8.10 16.92 -27.42
CA PHE A 6 -7.19 16.77 -26.28
C PHE A 6 -7.94 16.77 -24.94
N GLU A 7 -8.97 17.60 -24.80
CA GLU A 7 -9.77 17.71 -23.58
C GLU A 7 -10.64 16.45 -23.34
N ASP A 8 -11.27 15.92 -24.39
CA ASP A 8 -12.01 14.66 -24.35
C ASP A 8 -11.11 13.48 -23.96
N SER A 9 -9.88 13.43 -24.50
CA SER A 9 -8.93 12.36 -24.17
C SER A 9 -8.51 12.35 -22.69
N LYS A 10 -8.33 13.53 -22.08
CA LYS A 10 -8.04 13.66 -20.66
C LYS A 10 -9.23 13.24 -19.81
N PHE A 11 -10.43 13.65 -20.18
CA PHE A 11 -11.64 13.27 -19.44
C PHE A 11 -11.84 11.75 -19.40
N VAL A 12 -11.72 11.08 -20.55
CA VAL A 12 -11.80 9.62 -20.63
C VAL A 12 -10.70 8.97 -19.80
N LEU A 13 -9.46 9.45 -19.89
CA LEU A 13 -8.33 8.92 -19.13
C LEU A 13 -8.54 9.02 -17.61
N HIS A 14 -8.96 10.18 -17.10
CA HIS A 14 -9.20 10.38 -15.67
C HIS A 14 -10.31 9.46 -15.17
N ARG A 15 -11.40 9.32 -15.93
CA ARG A 15 -12.52 8.44 -15.59
C ARG A 15 -12.11 6.97 -15.59
N THR A 16 -11.32 6.52 -16.55
CA THR A 16 -10.79 5.15 -16.59
C THR A 16 -9.90 4.88 -15.39
N LYS A 17 -8.97 5.78 -15.06
CA LYS A 17 -8.08 5.63 -13.90
C LYS A 17 -8.86 5.56 -12.59
N PHE A 18 -9.88 6.40 -12.43
CA PHE A 18 -10.78 6.35 -11.28
C PHE A 18 -11.45 4.98 -11.10
N PHE A 19 -12.05 4.43 -12.16
CA PHE A 19 -12.72 3.12 -12.07
C PHE A 19 -11.74 1.97 -11.80
N ILE A 20 -10.55 2.01 -12.40
CA ILE A 20 -9.51 0.99 -12.15
C ILE A 20 -9.09 1.03 -10.70
N LEU A 21 -8.79 2.22 -10.16
CA LEU A 21 -8.34 2.38 -8.78
C LEU A 21 -9.40 1.92 -7.78
N ILE A 22 -10.66 2.32 -7.95
CA ILE A 22 -11.75 1.88 -7.05
C ILE A 22 -11.98 0.37 -7.12
N THR A 23 -12.02 -0.18 -8.33
CA THR A 23 -12.26 -1.63 -8.52
C THR A 23 -11.15 -2.47 -7.90
N LEU A 24 -9.91 -1.96 -7.86
CA LEU A 24 -8.78 -2.65 -7.24
C LEU A 24 -8.70 -2.40 -5.71
N GLN A 25 -9.05 -1.20 -5.27
CA GLN A 25 -8.94 -0.82 -3.86
C GLN A 25 -9.97 -1.54 -2.97
N ILE A 26 -11.23 -1.63 -3.41
CA ILE A 26 -12.29 -2.32 -2.65
C ILE A 26 -11.91 -3.78 -2.30
N PRO A 27 -11.53 -4.64 -3.26
CA PRO A 27 -11.13 -6.01 -2.93
C PRO A 27 -9.84 -6.05 -2.11
N ALA A 28 -8.90 -5.12 -2.32
CA ALA A 28 -7.69 -5.04 -1.50
C ALA A 28 -7.99 -4.73 -0.02
N ILE A 29 -8.93 -3.82 0.27
CA ILE A 29 -9.42 -3.56 1.64
C ILE A 29 -10.04 -4.83 2.22
N ILE A 30 -10.94 -5.48 1.48
CA ILE A 30 -11.66 -6.68 1.94
C ILE A 30 -10.67 -7.79 2.29
N ILE A 31 -9.71 -8.08 1.39
CA ILE A 31 -8.69 -9.10 1.61
C ILE A 31 -7.84 -8.74 2.83
N SER A 32 -7.40 -7.48 2.95
CA SER A 32 -6.60 -7.04 4.10
C SER A 32 -7.35 -7.24 5.41
N LEU A 33 -8.63 -6.88 5.47
CA LEU A 33 -9.47 -7.09 6.66
C LEU A 33 -9.67 -8.57 6.99
N LEU A 34 -9.86 -9.44 6.00
CA LEU A 34 -9.95 -10.88 6.22
C LEU A 34 -8.66 -11.45 6.82
N ILE A 35 -7.50 -10.99 6.33
CA ILE A 35 -6.20 -11.40 6.85
C ILE A 35 -6.02 -10.90 8.30
N PHE A 36 -6.39 -9.64 8.60
CA PHE A 36 -6.39 -9.13 9.97
C PHE A 36 -7.28 -9.95 10.89
N ALA A 37 -8.51 -10.25 10.47
CA ALA A 37 -9.44 -11.08 11.23
C ALA A 37 -8.87 -12.48 11.49
N PHE A 38 -8.20 -13.07 10.50
CA PHE A 38 -7.51 -14.35 10.65
C PHE A 38 -6.41 -14.29 11.71
N PHE A 39 -5.54 -13.28 11.67
CA PHE A 39 -4.47 -13.12 12.66
C PHE A 39 -4.99 -12.84 14.08
N ILE A 40 -6.07 -12.08 14.22
CA ILE A 40 -6.73 -11.83 15.51
C ILE A 40 -7.30 -13.12 16.09
N LYS A 41 -7.89 -13.97 15.25
CA LYS A 41 -8.45 -15.27 15.65
C LYS A 41 -7.36 -16.30 15.98
N HIS A 42 -6.27 -16.32 15.21
CA HIS A 42 -5.17 -17.28 15.34
C HIS A 42 -3.90 -16.62 15.92
N ARG A 43 -4.02 -16.02 17.11
CA ARG A 43 -2.89 -15.33 17.77
C ARG A 43 -1.69 -16.23 18.04
N THR A 44 -1.90 -17.52 18.24
CA THR A 44 -0.81 -18.51 18.42
C THR A 44 0.11 -18.61 17.21
N THR A 45 -0.40 -18.31 16.02
CA THR A 45 0.39 -18.26 14.77
C THR A 45 1.36 -17.06 14.76
N LEU A 46 1.14 -16.03 15.58
CA LEU A 46 2.03 -14.84 15.67
C LEU A 46 3.30 -15.08 16.49
N ASN A 47 3.49 -16.26 17.07
CA ASN A 47 4.72 -16.57 17.82
C ASN A 47 5.94 -16.75 16.90
N ALA A 48 5.73 -17.02 15.61
CA ALA A 48 6.82 -17.08 14.64
C ALA A 48 7.21 -15.67 14.16
N LEU A 49 8.51 -15.35 14.19
CA LEU A 49 9.03 -14.04 13.77
C LEU A 49 8.60 -13.66 12.34
N GLN A 50 8.49 -14.64 11.45
CA GLN A 50 8.01 -14.46 10.08
C GLN A 50 6.58 -13.92 10.02
N ASN A 51 5.70 -14.43 10.89
CA ASN A 51 4.30 -14.02 10.93
C ASN A 51 4.14 -12.63 11.55
N GLN A 52 5.03 -12.26 12.47
CA GLN A 52 5.10 -10.88 13.00
C GLN A 52 5.55 -9.89 11.92
N ALA A 53 6.58 -10.23 11.14
CA ALA A 53 7.03 -9.40 10.03
C ALA A 53 5.94 -9.23 8.96
N LEU A 54 5.21 -10.30 8.63
CA LEU A 54 4.05 -10.24 7.73
C LEU A 54 2.92 -9.38 8.28
N LEU A 55 2.65 -9.43 9.60
CA LEU A 55 1.65 -8.57 10.23
C LEU A 55 2.05 -7.09 10.14
N ILE A 56 3.32 -6.76 10.40
CA ILE A 56 3.84 -5.39 10.28
C ILE A 56 3.70 -4.90 8.84
N LEU A 57 4.09 -5.73 7.86
CA LEU A 57 3.92 -5.41 6.44
C LEU A 57 2.45 -5.14 6.12
N LEU A 58 1.54 -6.01 6.56
CA LEU A 58 0.09 -5.85 6.34
C LEU A 58 -0.45 -4.54 6.94
N ILE A 59 0.04 -4.13 8.11
CA ILE A 59 -0.33 -2.85 8.73
C ILE A 59 0.15 -1.68 7.88
N VAL A 60 1.41 -1.69 7.44
CA VAL A 60 1.97 -0.62 6.61
C VAL A 60 1.22 -0.51 5.28
N THR A 61 0.99 -1.62 4.60
CA THR A 61 0.25 -1.65 3.32
C THR A 61 -1.21 -1.25 3.50
N PHE A 62 -1.84 -1.57 4.63
CA PHE A 62 -3.20 -1.11 4.92
C PHE A 62 -3.26 0.41 5.14
N VAL A 63 -2.27 0.98 5.84
CA VAL A 63 -2.17 2.43 6.01
C VAL A 63 -1.95 3.11 4.66
N GLU A 64 -1.08 2.58 3.80
CA GLU A 64 -0.89 3.05 2.42
C GLU A 64 -2.22 3.01 1.65
N LEU A 65 -2.96 1.92 1.74
CA LEU A 65 -4.22 1.75 1.03
C LEU A 65 -5.33 2.71 1.49
N VAL A 66 -5.36 3.07 2.77
CA VAL A 66 -6.39 3.94 3.36
C VAL A 66 -6.00 5.41 3.35
N ALA A 67 -4.72 5.72 3.47
CA ALA A 67 -4.25 7.10 3.47
C ALA A 67 -3.92 7.54 2.04
N ASP A 68 -3.09 6.78 1.32
CA ASP A 68 -2.46 7.24 0.08
C ASP A 68 -3.43 7.23 -1.11
N LEU A 69 -4.09 6.10 -1.37
CA LEU A 69 -4.97 5.91 -2.53
C LEU A 69 -6.19 6.87 -2.64
N PRO A 70 -6.81 7.35 -1.54
CA PRO A 70 -7.90 8.32 -1.65
C PRO A 70 -7.52 9.64 -2.31
N MET A 71 -6.27 10.10 -2.16
CA MET A 71 -5.82 11.37 -2.75
C MET A 71 -5.87 11.38 -4.28
N PRO A 72 -5.26 10.42 -5.00
CA PRO A 72 -5.36 10.34 -6.45
C PRO A 72 -6.80 10.05 -6.90
N ILE A 73 -7.60 9.27 -6.16
CA ILE A 73 -9.01 9.04 -6.49
C ILE A 73 -9.81 10.35 -6.43
N ASN A 74 -9.59 11.15 -5.38
CA ASN A 74 -10.22 12.46 -5.23
C ASN A 74 -9.78 13.41 -6.36
N TYR A 75 -8.51 13.37 -6.75
CA TYR A 75 -8.01 14.13 -7.91
C TYR A 75 -8.66 13.70 -9.22
N TYR A 76 -8.82 12.39 -9.48
CA TYR A 76 -9.50 11.91 -10.69
C TYR A 76 -10.99 12.21 -10.70
N TYR A 77 -11.62 12.36 -9.52
CA TYR A 77 -13.03 12.73 -9.38
C TYR A 77 -13.26 14.24 -9.53
N LEU A 78 -12.50 15.07 -8.81
CA LEU A 78 -12.66 16.53 -8.79
C LEU A 78 -11.96 17.23 -9.96
N GLY A 79 -10.92 16.63 -10.54
CA GLY A 79 -10.08 17.25 -11.57
C GLY A 79 -9.07 18.27 -11.04
N TYR A 80 -9.02 18.50 -9.73
CA TYR A 80 -8.05 19.39 -9.06
C TYR A 80 -7.65 18.83 -7.69
N VAL A 81 -6.53 19.31 -7.16
CA VAL A 81 -6.01 18.90 -5.85
C VAL A 81 -6.66 19.75 -4.76
N SER A 82 -7.21 19.13 -3.72
CA SER A 82 -7.77 19.81 -2.55
C SER A 82 -7.41 19.05 -1.28
N PRO A 83 -6.75 19.69 -0.30
CA PRO A 83 -6.33 21.11 -0.25
C PRO A 83 -5.04 21.38 -1.04
N ALA A 84 -5.03 22.43 -1.89
CA ALA A 84 -3.86 22.85 -2.66
C ALA A 84 -2.93 23.80 -1.88
N THR A 85 -2.68 23.54 -0.59
CA THR A 85 -1.75 24.36 0.20
C THR A 85 -0.32 23.81 0.11
N PRO A 86 0.72 24.67 0.02
CA PRO A 86 2.12 24.21 -0.10
C PRO A 86 2.58 23.35 1.07
N SER A 87 2.12 23.67 2.29
CA SER A 87 2.42 22.90 3.50
C SER A 87 1.81 21.50 3.45
N TYR A 88 0.56 21.38 3.00
CA TYR A 88 -0.11 20.10 2.86
C TYR A 88 0.58 19.23 1.81
N CYS A 89 0.89 19.78 0.64
CA CYS A 89 1.57 19.06 -0.43
C CYS A 89 2.94 18.51 0.03
N ASN A 90 3.75 19.33 0.69
CA ASN A 90 5.07 18.89 1.16
C ASN A 90 4.96 17.82 2.26
N TRP A 91 4.02 17.98 3.20
CA TRP A 91 3.76 16.98 4.23
C TRP A 91 3.25 15.66 3.63
N TRP A 92 2.36 15.75 2.64
CA TRP A 92 1.81 14.62 1.93
C TRP A 92 2.88 13.83 1.19
N THR A 93 3.71 14.50 0.38
CA THR A 93 4.81 13.87 -0.35
C THR A 93 5.82 13.20 0.59
N PHE A 94 6.14 13.85 1.72
CA PHE A 94 7.02 13.23 2.73
C PHE A 94 6.39 11.96 3.32
N PHE A 95 5.10 11.99 3.63
CA PHE A 95 4.36 10.86 4.18
C PHE A 95 4.28 9.69 3.19
N GLU A 96 3.87 9.96 1.95
CA GLU A 96 3.83 9.00 0.83
C GLU A 96 5.19 8.32 0.64
N TYR A 97 6.25 9.12 0.49
CA TYR A 97 7.60 8.61 0.29
C TYR A 97 8.09 7.75 1.46
N SER A 98 7.81 8.18 2.69
CA SER A 98 8.23 7.45 3.89
C SER A 98 7.54 6.09 4.00
N ILE A 99 6.23 6.02 3.75
CA ILE A 99 5.48 4.77 3.80
C ILE A 99 5.94 3.81 2.72
N HIS A 100 6.14 4.30 1.49
CA HIS A 100 6.58 3.48 0.38
C HIS A 100 7.97 2.88 0.66
N LEU A 101 8.90 3.70 1.16
CA LEU A 101 10.22 3.21 1.57
C LEU A 101 10.16 2.16 2.68
N ILE A 102 9.29 2.35 3.69
CA ILE A 102 9.13 1.36 4.77
C ILE A 102 8.58 0.04 4.20
N SER A 103 7.60 0.11 3.29
CA SER A 103 6.99 -1.06 2.63
C SER A 103 8.03 -1.85 1.83
N GLU A 104 8.82 -1.16 1.00
CA GLU A 104 9.90 -1.77 0.21
C GLU A 104 10.99 -2.39 1.09
N LEU A 105 11.43 -1.66 2.13
CA LEU A 105 12.45 -2.14 3.06
C LEU A 105 11.98 -3.37 3.83
N LEU A 106 10.72 -3.39 4.28
CA LEU A 106 10.12 -4.55 4.94
C LEU A 106 10.05 -5.75 3.99
N MET A 107 9.64 -5.53 2.74
CA MET A 107 9.57 -6.59 1.74
C MET A 107 10.96 -7.17 1.44
N ALA A 108 11.96 -6.32 1.29
CA ALA A 108 13.36 -6.72 1.12
C ALA A 108 13.86 -7.51 2.34
N THR A 109 13.56 -7.04 3.55
CA THR A 109 13.98 -7.69 4.80
C THR A 109 13.33 -9.08 4.95
N ILE A 110 12.03 -9.21 4.67
CA ILE A 110 11.30 -10.49 4.70
C ILE A 110 11.88 -11.47 3.67
N SER A 111 12.23 -10.98 2.48
CA SER A 111 12.86 -11.78 1.42
C SER A 111 14.22 -12.31 1.87
N ILE A 112 15.08 -11.43 2.42
CA ILE A 112 16.39 -11.80 2.97
C ILE A 112 16.23 -12.81 4.10
N GLN A 113 15.29 -12.58 5.02
CA GLN A 113 15.04 -13.49 6.13
C GLN A 113 14.62 -14.89 5.65
N ARG A 114 13.73 -14.98 4.66
CA ARG A 114 13.34 -16.26 4.06
C ARG A 114 14.50 -16.93 3.35
N HIS A 115 15.30 -16.18 2.60
CA HIS A 115 16.48 -16.70 1.93
C HIS A 115 17.50 -17.25 2.94
N ALA A 116 17.82 -16.49 3.99
CA ALA A 116 18.74 -16.92 5.05
C ALA A 116 18.28 -18.20 5.75
N LEU A 117 16.98 -18.35 6.02
CA LEU A 117 16.42 -19.55 6.65
C LEU A 117 16.49 -20.80 5.77
N ILE A 118 16.38 -20.65 4.45
CA ILE A 118 16.51 -21.77 3.50
C ILE A 118 17.95 -22.24 3.39
N PHE A 119 18.91 -21.30 3.30
CA PHE A 119 20.32 -21.63 3.08
C PHE A 119 21.11 -21.91 4.36
N SER A 120 20.53 -21.63 5.53
CA SER A 120 21.21 -21.86 6.81
C SER A 120 20.20 -22.18 7.92
N PRO A 121 19.55 -23.37 7.86
CA PRO A 121 18.55 -23.79 8.85
C PRO A 121 19.13 -23.88 10.28
N ASN A 122 20.44 -24.07 10.41
CA ASN A 122 21.13 -24.23 11.70
C ASN A 122 21.49 -22.92 12.42
N ILE A 123 21.32 -21.74 11.79
CA ILE A 123 21.67 -20.45 12.44
C ILE A 123 20.74 -20.13 13.63
N PHE A 124 19.51 -20.65 13.63
CA PHE A 124 18.55 -20.47 14.73
C PHE A 124 18.47 -21.68 15.68
N GLN A 125 19.26 -22.73 15.46
CA GLN A 125 19.21 -23.97 16.23
C GLN A 125 20.23 -24.01 17.39
N SER A 126 20.88 -22.89 17.71
CA SER A 126 21.70 -22.77 18.93
C SER A 126 20.95 -22.03 20.05
N ARG A 127 19.87 -22.63 20.56
CA ARG A 127 19.42 -22.40 21.94
C ARG A 127 18.56 -23.54 22.44
#